data_AF-A0A9X3J7E5-F1
#
_entry.id   AF-A0A9X3J7E5-F1
#
_cell.length_a   1.000
_cell.length_b   1.000
_cell.length_c   1.000
_cell.angle_alpha   90.00
_cell.angle_beta   90.00
_cell.angle_gamma   90.00
#
_symmetry.space_group_name_H-M   'P 1'
#
loop_
_entity.id
_entity.type
_entity.pdbx_description
1 polymer ?
#
loop_
_entity_poly.entity_id
_entity_poly.type
_entity_poly.pdbx_seq_one_letter_code
_entity_poly.pdbx_strand_id
1 'polypeptide(L)'
;MEKEYLIVGLTVGYMLKVMKSKKTISKFKEEFAAIRHGDYVEFINLINEPIPEMVVHERGKIEVNPPLKNNDIDMIQIVKAGPSLNKFQKLCFQEYGGINDSDISDKIFYEVAIFELSLRVHANNRKLLEPRDNFETVIIVVSESFDLNDKDKNQLQRGRRFLNMIKHFNNQFDSWETGTKEFLKASKILDKYKLTIL
;
A
#
# COMPACT_ATOMS: atom_id res chain seq x y z
N MET A 1 -2.85 -7.46 -24.04
CA MET A 1 -1.94 -6.76 -23.11
C MET A 1 -1.95 -7.54 -21.83
N GLU A 2 -0.80 -8.10 -21.44
CA GLU A 2 -0.63 -8.59 -20.07
C GLU A 2 -0.82 -7.41 -19.12
N LYS A 3 -1.52 -7.64 -18.01
CA LYS A 3 -1.78 -6.59 -17.03
C LYS A 3 -0.47 -6.35 -16.27
N GLU A 4 0.17 -5.21 -16.46
CA GLU A 4 1.35 -4.85 -15.69
C GLU A 4 0.95 -4.59 -14.23
N TYR A 5 1.63 -5.25 -13.29
CA TYR A 5 1.41 -5.11 -11.86
C TYR A 5 2.51 -4.26 -11.25
N LEU A 6 2.15 -3.34 -10.34
CA LEU A 6 3.14 -2.58 -9.58
C LEU A 6 3.82 -3.49 -8.56
N ILE A 7 5.16 -3.48 -8.55
CA ILE A 7 5.95 -4.31 -7.64
C ILE A 7 5.59 -4.09 -6.16
N VAL A 8 5.31 -2.85 -5.77
CA VAL A 8 4.86 -2.51 -4.41
C VAL A 8 3.56 -3.22 -4.04
N GLY A 9 2.60 -3.31 -4.97
CA GLY A 9 1.34 -4.00 -4.75
C GLY A 9 1.54 -5.52 -4.63
N LEU A 10 2.44 -6.10 -5.42
CA LEU A 10 2.79 -7.52 -5.33
C LEU A 10 3.49 -7.84 -4.00
N THR A 11 4.46 -7.02 -3.61
CA THR A 11 5.22 -7.19 -2.37
C THR A 11 4.33 -7.03 -1.15
N VAL A 12 3.56 -5.94 -1.06
CA VAL A 12 2.64 -5.71 0.07
C VAL A 12 1.50 -6.72 0.07
N GLY A 13 0.95 -7.07 -1.09
CA GLY A 13 -0.07 -8.12 -1.19
C GLY A 13 0.42 -9.45 -0.65
N TYR A 14 1.66 -9.84 -0.98
CA TYR A 14 2.27 -11.04 -0.42
C TYR A 14 2.55 -10.91 1.08
N MET A 15 2.99 -9.75 1.58
CA MET A 15 3.14 -9.52 3.03
C MET A 15 1.81 -9.69 3.77
N LEU A 16 0.71 -9.21 3.20
CA LEU A 16 -0.64 -9.39 3.75
C LEU A 16 -1.04 -10.86 3.79
N LYS A 17 -0.67 -11.67 2.79
CA LYS A 17 -0.84 -13.14 2.81
C LYS A 17 -0.06 -13.78 3.95
N VAL A 18 1.20 -13.39 4.14
CA VAL A 18 2.04 -13.87 5.24
C VAL A 18 1.35 -13.56 6.58
N MET A 19 0.86 -12.32 6.78
CA MET A 19 0.14 -11.93 8.00
C MET A 19 -1.14 -12.74 8.22
N LYS A 20 -2.00 -12.87 7.20
CA LYS A 20 -3.24 -13.68 7.31
C LYS A 20 -2.95 -15.14 7.64
N SER A 21 -1.86 -15.70 7.10
CA SER A 21 -1.43 -17.07 7.39
C SER A 21 -0.90 -17.28 8.82
N LYS A 22 -0.77 -16.20 9.61
CA LYS A 22 -0.23 -16.18 10.98
C LYS A 22 1.20 -16.71 11.10
N LYS A 23 1.96 -16.74 10.00
CA LYS A 23 3.40 -17.04 10.04
C LYS A 23 4.13 -15.97 10.84
N THR A 24 5.12 -16.38 11.63
CA THR A 24 5.94 -15.46 12.43
C THR A 24 6.81 -14.61 11.52
N ILE A 25 6.68 -13.28 11.64
CA ILE A 25 7.42 -12.31 10.80
C ILE A 25 8.69 -11.76 11.47
N SER A 26 9.26 -12.46 12.44
CA SER A 26 10.38 -11.95 13.26
C SER A 26 11.62 -11.59 12.43
N LYS A 27 11.93 -12.38 11.40
CA LYS A 27 13.10 -12.17 10.53
C LYS A 27 13.07 -10.86 9.76
N PHE A 28 11.89 -10.48 9.25
CA PHE A 28 11.70 -9.28 8.44
C PHE A 28 10.80 -8.25 9.14
N LYS A 29 10.86 -8.21 10.48
CA LYS A 29 9.91 -7.43 11.28
C LYS A 29 10.01 -5.94 10.99
N GLU A 30 11.23 -5.44 10.81
CA GLU A 30 11.52 -4.02 10.58
C GLU A 30 11.09 -3.60 9.18
N GLU A 31 11.39 -4.40 8.17
CA GLU A 31 10.96 -4.18 6.79
C GLU A 31 9.44 -4.22 6.66
N PHE A 32 8.79 -5.16 7.37
CA PHE A 32 7.33 -5.22 7.45
C PHE A 32 6.74 -3.96 8.09
N ALA A 33 7.38 -3.45 9.14
CA ALA A 33 6.93 -2.24 9.81
C ALA A 33 7.10 -1.01 8.90
N ALA A 34 8.29 -0.81 8.32
CA ALA A 34 8.60 0.33 7.45
C ALA A 34 7.60 0.44 6.29
N ILE A 35 7.43 -0.63 5.49
CA ILE A 35 6.48 -0.63 4.37
C ILE A 35 5.04 -0.38 4.84
N ARG A 36 4.60 -1.02 5.94
CA ARG A 36 3.21 -0.87 6.44
C ARG A 36 2.91 0.56 6.88
N HIS A 37 3.91 1.28 7.37
CA HIS A 37 3.77 2.67 7.78
C HIS A 37 4.06 3.66 6.64
N GLY A 38 4.39 3.17 5.43
CA GLY A 38 4.72 4.00 4.28
C GLY A 38 6.10 4.66 4.37
N ASP A 39 6.98 4.19 5.26
CA ASP A 39 8.33 4.71 5.41
C ASP A 39 9.27 4.02 4.41
N TYR A 40 9.18 4.44 3.15
CA TYR A 40 10.00 3.88 2.08
C TYR A 40 11.48 4.27 2.20
N VAL A 41 11.79 5.36 2.91
CA VAL A 41 13.18 5.75 3.17
C VAL A 41 13.84 4.77 4.13
N GLU A 42 13.22 4.50 5.27
CA GLU A 42 13.68 3.48 6.21
C GLU A 42 13.79 2.11 5.51
N PHE A 43 12.76 1.73 4.75
CA PHE A 43 12.77 0.47 4.01
C PHE A 43 13.93 0.34 3.02
N ILE A 44 14.22 1.39 2.23
CA ILE A 44 15.35 1.35 1.30
C ILE A 44 16.67 1.19 2.07
N ASN A 45 16.83 1.88 3.20
CA ASN A 45 18.04 1.77 4.02
C ASN A 45 18.22 0.36 4.63
N LEU A 46 17.12 -0.31 5.03
CA LEU A 46 17.16 -1.69 5.55
C LEU A 46 17.61 -2.70 4.51
N ILE A 47 17.11 -2.59 3.27
CA ILE A 47 17.42 -3.53 2.18
C ILE A 47 18.75 -3.19 1.48
N ASN A 48 19.10 -1.90 1.48
CA ASN A 48 20.31 -1.30 0.95
C ASN A 48 20.58 -1.65 -0.53
N GLU A 49 19.54 -1.54 -1.37
CA GLU A 49 19.70 -1.63 -2.83
C GLU A 49 19.89 -0.26 -3.46
N PRO A 50 20.57 -0.18 -4.62
CA PRO A 50 20.73 1.07 -5.36
C PRO A 50 19.38 1.70 -5.72
N ILE A 51 19.29 3.01 -5.58
CA ILE A 51 18.18 3.79 -6.14
C ILE A 51 18.31 3.77 -7.66
N PRO A 52 17.22 3.52 -8.43
CA PRO A 52 17.27 3.54 -9.87
C PRO A 52 17.61 4.93 -10.40
N GLU A 53 18.31 4.99 -11.54
CA GLU A 53 18.53 6.25 -12.25
C GLU A 53 17.18 6.86 -12.65
N MET A 54 16.98 8.13 -12.32
CA MET A 54 15.71 8.80 -12.61
C MET A 54 15.85 10.31 -12.74
N VAL A 55 14.94 10.91 -13.48
CA VAL A 55 14.80 12.37 -13.62
C VAL A 55 13.43 12.78 -13.10
N VAL A 56 13.41 13.70 -12.14
CA VAL A 56 12.17 14.25 -11.57
C VAL A 56 11.93 15.64 -12.12
N HIS A 57 10.74 15.83 -12.68
CA HIS A 57 10.26 17.12 -13.15
C HIS A 57 9.18 17.63 -12.17
N GLU A 58 9.49 18.70 -11.43
CA GLU A 58 8.54 19.31 -10.49
C GLU A 58 8.44 20.81 -10.74
N ARG A 59 7.27 21.28 -11.21
CA ARG A 59 6.97 22.71 -11.40
C ARG A 59 8.08 23.49 -12.14
N GLY A 60 8.64 22.88 -13.18
CA GLY A 60 9.72 23.45 -14.00
C GLY A 60 11.13 23.24 -13.45
N LYS A 61 11.29 22.63 -12.27
CA LYS A 61 12.59 22.16 -11.77
C LYS A 61 12.87 20.75 -12.26
N ILE A 62 14.12 20.50 -12.64
CA ILE A 62 14.60 19.19 -13.07
C ILE A 62 15.68 18.76 -12.08
N GLU A 63 15.45 17.64 -11.40
CA GLU A 63 16.45 16.99 -10.55
C GLU A 63 16.85 15.66 -11.20
N VAL A 64 18.13 15.49 -11.50
CA VAL A 64 18.69 14.23 -11.99
C VAL A 64 19.24 13.45 -10.81
N ASN A 65 18.80 12.20 -10.65
CA ASN A 65 19.14 11.32 -9.54
C ASN A 65 18.95 11.98 -8.17
N PRO A 66 17.74 12.45 -7.86
CA PRO A 66 17.47 13.13 -6.60
C PRO A 66 17.80 12.20 -5.44
N PRO A 67 18.49 12.69 -4.39
CA PRO A 67 18.83 11.88 -3.24
C PRO A 67 17.56 11.40 -2.52
N LEU A 68 17.70 10.42 -1.65
CA LEU A 68 16.63 9.98 -0.75
C LEU A 68 16.27 11.11 0.22
N LYS A 69 15.01 11.58 0.22
CA LYS A 69 14.53 12.63 1.11
C LYS A 69 13.21 12.19 1.76
N ASN A 70 13.09 12.41 3.07
CA ASN A 70 11.89 12.03 3.84
C ASN A 70 10.64 12.85 3.49
N ASN A 71 10.81 14.01 2.84
CA ASN A 71 9.73 14.89 2.42
C ASN A 71 9.35 14.74 0.95
N ASP A 72 9.91 13.76 0.24
CA ASP A 72 9.50 13.44 -1.12
C ASP A 72 8.05 12.95 -1.13
N ILE A 73 7.33 13.24 -2.21
CA ILE A 73 6.03 12.65 -2.52
C ILE A 73 6.12 11.11 -2.47
N ASP A 74 5.12 10.45 -1.87
CA ASP A 74 5.03 8.98 -1.75
C ASP A 74 5.38 8.25 -3.05
N MET A 75 4.85 8.72 -4.19
CA MET A 75 5.10 8.08 -5.49
C MET A 75 6.58 8.10 -5.88
N ILE A 76 7.31 9.18 -5.58
CA ILE A 76 8.75 9.25 -5.84
C ILE A 76 9.49 8.24 -4.96
N GLN A 77 9.13 8.16 -3.68
CA GLN A 77 9.75 7.22 -2.76
C GLN A 77 9.48 5.75 -3.15
N ILE A 78 8.26 5.44 -3.60
CA ILE A 78 7.88 4.11 -4.11
C ILE A 78 8.70 3.74 -5.34
N VAL A 79 8.87 4.67 -6.30
CA VAL A 79 9.70 4.44 -7.49
C VAL A 79 11.15 4.20 -7.09
N LYS A 80 11.70 5.02 -6.19
CA LYS A 80 13.05 4.83 -5.63
C LYS A 80 13.21 3.47 -4.94
N ALA A 81 12.15 2.98 -4.30
CA ALA A 81 12.13 1.69 -3.61
C ALA A 81 12.04 0.47 -4.53
N GLY A 82 11.84 0.63 -5.85
CA GLY A 82 11.62 -0.47 -6.80
C GLY A 82 12.66 -1.61 -6.69
N PRO A 83 13.97 -1.34 -6.76
CA PRO A 83 15.00 -2.36 -6.57
C PRO A 83 14.94 -3.06 -5.20
N SER A 84 14.78 -2.29 -4.12
CA SER A 84 14.61 -2.83 -2.77
C SER A 84 13.37 -3.72 -2.64
N LEU A 85 12.25 -3.31 -3.23
CA LEU A 85 10.99 -4.08 -3.26
C LEU A 85 11.16 -5.41 -4.01
N ASN A 86 11.87 -5.41 -5.14
CA ASN A 86 12.17 -6.62 -5.91
C ASN A 86 13.02 -7.61 -5.11
N LYS A 87 14.10 -7.13 -4.47
CA LYS A 87 14.93 -7.98 -3.62
C LYS A 87 14.16 -8.51 -2.42
N PHE A 88 13.43 -7.62 -1.74
CA PHE A 88 12.65 -8.00 -0.56
C PHE A 88 11.55 -9.01 -0.88
N GLN A 89 10.87 -8.89 -2.02
CA GLN A 89 9.89 -9.88 -2.46
C GLN A 89 10.52 -11.28 -2.60
N LYS A 90 11.70 -11.36 -3.21
CA LYS A 90 12.45 -12.63 -3.35
C LYS A 90 12.84 -13.20 -1.99
N LEU A 91 13.37 -12.36 -1.10
CA LEU A 91 13.72 -12.75 0.27
C LEU A 91 12.51 -13.26 1.07
N CYS A 92 11.38 -12.55 0.98
CA CYS A 92 10.13 -12.97 1.59
C CYS A 92 9.66 -14.32 1.05
N PHE A 93 9.71 -14.53 -0.27
CA PHE A 93 9.29 -15.80 -0.87
C PHE A 93 10.22 -16.96 -0.49
N GLN A 94 11.54 -16.72 -0.41
CA GLN A 94 12.52 -17.71 0.07
C GLN A 94 12.26 -18.12 1.51
N GLU A 95 11.88 -17.17 2.37
CA GLU A 95 11.61 -17.43 3.79
C GLU A 95 10.25 -18.10 4.02
N TYR A 96 9.19 -17.58 3.43
CA TYR A 96 7.82 -17.98 3.77
C TYR A 96 7.22 -18.99 2.78
N GLY A 97 7.83 -19.15 1.61
CA GLY A 97 7.41 -20.06 0.54
C GLY A 97 6.14 -19.61 -0.19
N GLY A 98 5.66 -20.42 -1.13
CA GLY A 98 4.34 -20.19 -1.71
C GLY A 98 3.24 -20.34 -0.66
N ILE A 99 2.44 -19.29 -0.46
CA ILE A 99 1.26 -19.33 0.41
C ILE A 99 0.03 -19.39 -0.50
N ASN A 100 -0.78 -20.43 -0.37
CA ASN A 100 -2.08 -20.50 -1.04
C ASN A 100 -3.18 -20.22 -0.01
N ASP A 101 -4.02 -19.22 -0.28
CA ASP A 101 -5.09 -18.81 0.63
C ASP A 101 -6.45 -19.22 0.04
N SER A 102 -7.23 -20.00 0.78
CA SER A 102 -8.52 -20.52 0.32
C SER A 102 -9.65 -19.49 0.34
N ASP A 103 -9.48 -18.41 1.12
CA ASP A 103 -10.54 -17.45 1.39
C ASP A 103 -10.41 -16.19 0.52
N ILE A 104 -9.17 -15.79 0.22
CA ILE A 104 -8.86 -14.54 -0.49
C ILE A 104 -7.88 -14.83 -1.63
N SER A 105 -8.25 -14.46 -2.85
CA SER A 105 -7.34 -14.60 -4.00
C SER A 105 -6.17 -13.62 -3.98
N ASP A 106 -5.06 -13.98 -4.62
CA ASP A 106 -3.87 -13.12 -4.77
C ASP A 106 -4.19 -11.78 -5.41
N LYS A 107 -5.16 -11.76 -6.33
CA LYS A 107 -5.68 -10.53 -6.93
C LYS A 107 -6.27 -9.58 -5.89
N ILE A 108 -7.05 -10.09 -4.94
CA ILE A 108 -7.64 -9.26 -3.88
C ILE A 108 -6.56 -8.74 -2.94
N PHE A 109 -5.56 -9.56 -2.58
CA PHE A 109 -4.43 -9.08 -1.78
C PHE A 109 -3.67 -7.94 -2.46
N TYR A 110 -3.42 -8.07 -3.77
CA TYR A 110 -2.84 -6.99 -4.58
C TYR A 110 -3.72 -5.74 -4.57
N GLU A 111 -5.02 -5.88 -4.85
CA GLU A 111 -5.95 -4.75 -4.91
C GLU A 111 -6.06 -4.04 -3.56
N VAL A 112 -6.06 -4.78 -2.45
CA VAL A 112 -6.06 -4.22 -1.09
C VAL A 112 -4.80 -3.42 -0.81
N ALA A 113 -3.63 -3.91 -1.26
CA ALA A 113 -2.37 -3.18 -1.14
C ALA A 113 -2.42 -1.85 -1.94
N ILE A 114 -2.89 -1.92 -3.19
CA ILE A 114 -3.03 -0.72 -4.04
C ILE A 114 -4.07 0.25 -3.49
N PHE A 115 -5.14 -0.24 -2.86
CA PHE A 115 -6.18 0.59 -2.25
C PHE A 115 -5.61 1.50 -1.14
N GLU A 116 -4.86 0.94 -0.18
CA GLU A 116 -4.22 1.76 0.87
C GLU A 116 -3.21 2.74 0.27
N LEU A 117 -2.38 2.24 -0.66
CA LEU A 117 -1.34 3.03 -1.29
C LEU A 117 -1.91 4.23 -2.05
N SER A 118 -2.97 4.03 -2.82
CA SER A 118 -3.55 5.08 -3.66
C SER A 118 -4.09 6.22 -2.81
N LEU A 119 -4.85 5.89 -1.77
CA LEU A 119 -5.40 6.91 -0.86
C LEU A 119 -4.29 7.69 -0.14
N ARG A 120 -3.21 7.02 0.29
CA ARG A 120 -2.05 7.69 0.91
C ARG A 120 -1.35 8.63 -0.06
N VAL A 121 -1.07 8.18 -1.28
CA VAL A 121 -0.45 9.01 -2.33
C VAL A 121 -1.29 10.26 -2.60
N HIS A 122 -2.61 10.11 -2.75
CA HIS A 122 -3.50 11.27 -2.98
C HIS A 122 -3.53 12.24 -1.81
N ALA A 123 -3.50 11.76 -0.56
CA ALA A 123 -3.44 12.60 0.62
C ALA A 123 -2.09 13.33 0.75
N ASN A 124 -0.98 12.61 0.59
CA ASN A 124 0.37 13.14 0.71
C ASN A 124 0.71 14.14 -0.40
N ASN A 125 0.26 13.92 -1.64
CA ASN A 125 0.43 14.87 -2.74
C ASN A 125 -0.23 16.23 -2.47
N ARG A 126 -1.27 16.25 -1.64
CA ARG A 126 -1.95 17.47 -1.20
C ARG A 126 -1.42 18.02 0.13
N LYS A 127 -0.37 17.39 0.69
CA LYS A 127 0.23 17.72 1.99
C LYS A 127 -0.78 17.71 3.13
N LEU A 128 -1.69 16.72 3.10
CA LEU A 128 -2.78 16.60 4.06
C LEU A 128 -2.46 15.69 5.25
N LEU A 129 -1.29 15.05 5.25
CA LEU A 129 -0.91 14.09 6.30
C LEU A 129 0.30 14.58 7.07
N GLU A 130 0.28 14.28 8.36
CA GLU A 130 1.45 14.30 9.22
C GLU A 130 2.16 12.93 9.21
N PRO A 131 3.45 12.87 9.54
CA PRO A 131 4.16 11.61 9.68
C PRO A 131 3.42 10.66 10.64
N ARG A 132 3.20 9.41 10.21
CA ARG A 132 2.52 8.34 10.95
C ARG A 132 1.01 8.47 11.10
N ASP A 133 0.36 9.34 10.32
CA ASP A 133 -1.09 9.35 10.26
C ASP A 133 -1.65 7.96 9.92
N ASN A 134 -2.60 7.55 10.75
CA ASN A 134 -3.25 6.25 10.60
C ASN A 134 -4.19 6.26 9.39
N PHE A 135 -4.53 5.08 8.89
CA PHE A 135 -5.28 4.97 7.64
C PHE A 135 -6.74 5.47 7.76
N GLU A 136 -7.27 5.62 8.97
CA GLU A 136 -8.58 6.25 9.19
C GLU A 136 -8.51 7.75 8.91
N THR A 137 -7.49 8.43 9.45
CA THR A 137 -7.21 9.84 9.18
C THR A 137 -7.03 10.07 7.68
N VAL A 138 -6.27 9.21 6.99
CA VAL A 138 -6.07 9.27 5.53
C VAL A 138 -7.41 9.29 4.78
N ILE A 139 -8.34 8.38 5.12
CA ILE A 139 -9.65 8.34 4.46
C ILE A 139 -10.45 9.61 4.76
N ILE A 140 -10.39 10.14 5.99
CA ILE A 140 -11.10 11.37 6.36
C ILE A 140 -10.61 12.55 5.52
N VAL A 141 -9.30 12.80 5.50
CA VAL A 141 -8.75 13.97 4.78
C VAL A 141 -8.91 13.84 3.26
N VAL A 142 -8.81 12.63 2.70
CA VAL A 142 -9.08 12.40 1.27
C VAL A 142 -10.56 12.64 0.97
N SER A 143 -11.46 12.16 1.81
CA SER A 143 -12.90 12.34 1.60
C SER A 143 -13.28 13.81 1.58
N GLU A 144 -12.72 14.60 2.50
CA GLU A 144 -12.94 16.05 2.58
C GLU A 144 -12.31 16.78 1.39
N SER A 145 -11.09 16.42 0.99
CA SER A 145 -10.38 17.11 -0.09
C SER A 145 -10.95 16.84 -1.49
N PHE A 146 -11.71 15.75 -1.65
CA PHE A 146 -12.32 15.34 -2.91
C PHE A 146 -13.86 15.39 -2.87
N ASP A 147 -14.44 16.03 -1.84
CA ASP A 147 -15.88 16.21 -1.68
C ASP A 147 -16.69 14.90 -1.77
N LEU A 148 -16.18 13.82 -1.16
CA LEU A 148 -16.90 12.55 -1.07
C LEU A 148 -18.09 12.70 -0.12
N ASN A 149 -19.25 12.21 -0.55
CA ASN A 149 -20.41 12.11 0.34
C ASN A 149 -20.18 11.09 1.47
N ASP A 150 -20.96 11.20 2.54
CA ASP A 150 -20.85 10.32 3.72
C ASP A 150 -21.01 8.84 3.40
N LYS A 151 -21.83 8.48 2.41
CA LYS A 151 -22.02 7.09 2.01
C LYS A 151 -20.73 6.51 1.41
N ASP A 152 -20.06 7.26 0.55
CA ASP A 152 -18.81 6.86 -0.08
C ASP A 152 -17.66 6.84 0.94
N LYS A 153 -17.56 7.86 1.81
CA LYS A 153 -16.61 7.89 2.94
C LYS A 153 -16.78 6.66 3.85
N ASN A 154 -18.01 6.34 4.22
CA ASN A 154 -18.31 5.15 5.04
C ASN A 154 -17.95 3.85 4.31
N GLN A 155 -18.14 3.77 2.99
CA GLN A 155 -17.72 2.60 2.22
C GLN A 155 -16.19 2.45 2.21
N LEU A 156 -15.42 3.54 2.08
CA LEU A 156 -13.96 3.49 2.19
C LEU A 156 -13.52 2.99 3.57
N GLN A 157 -14.18 3.43 4.64
CA GLN A 157 -13.92 2.93 6.00
C GLN A 157 -14.18 1.41 6.14
N ARG A 158 -15.18 0.87 5.43
CA ARG A 158 -15.39 -0.58 5.36
C ARG A 158 -14.25 -1.29 4.63
N GLY A 159 -13.71 -0.69 3.57
CA GLY A 159 -12.48 -1.15 2.91
C GLY A 159 -11.29 -1.22 3.88
N ARG A 160 -11.06 -0.16 4.68
CA ARG A 160 -10.06 -0.16 5.77
C ARG A 160 -10.30 -1.28 6.77
N ARG A 161 -11.54 -1.51 7.20
CA ARG A 161 -11.87 -2.60 8.13
C ARG A 161 -11.48 -3.96 7.57
N PHE A 162 -11.65 -4.19 6.27
CA PHE A 162 -11.26 -5.46 5.65
C PHE A 162 -9.74 -5.63 5.63
N LEU A 163 -9.00 -4.56 5.29
CA LEU A 163 -7.55 -4.55 5.40
C LEU A 163 -7.08 -4.84 6.84
N ASN A 164 -7.73 -4.26 7.86
CA ASN A 164 -7.42 -4.54 9.25
C ASN A 164 -7.74 -5.99 9.63
N MET A 165 -8.82 -6.56 9.08
CA MET A 165 -9.18 -7.99 9.18
C MET A 165 -8.01 -8.88 8.74
N ILE A 166 -7.41 -8.55 7.59
CA ILE A 166 -6.26 -9.27 7.04
C ILE A 166 -5.02 -9.09 7.92
N LYS A 167 -4.66 -7.85 8.29
CA LYS A 167 -3.45 -7.51 9.05
C LYS A 167 -3.43 -8.11 10.46
N HIS A 168 -4.58 -8.19 11.11
CA HIS A 168 -4.68 -8.53 12.53
C HIS A 168 -5.45 -9.83 12.81
N PHE A 169 -5.99 -10.48 11.78
CA PHE A 169 -6.83 -11.66 11.91
C PHE A 169 -7.95 -11.46 12.96
N ASN A 170 -8.65 -10.32 12.88
CA ASN A 170 -9.71 -9.96 13.82
C ASN A 170 -11.10 -10.05 13.15
N ASN A 171 -12.15 -10.21 13.95
CA ASN A 171 -13.52 -10.38 13.44
C ASN A 171 -14.15 -9.02 13.07
N GLN A 172 -13.68 -8.40 11.99
CA GLN A 172 -14.25 -7.15 11.48
C GLN A 172 -15.51 -7.36 10.63
N PHE A 173 -15.63 -8.54 10.03
CA PHE A 173 -16.78 -9.01 9.26
C PHE A 173 -17.07 -10.46 9.63
N ASP A 174 -18.30 -10.91 9.35
CA ASP A 174 -18.75 -12.28 9.66
C ASP A 174 -17.98 -13.35 8.88
N SER A 175 -17.45 -13.00 7.69
CA SER A 175 -16.64 -13.89 6.87
C SER A 175 -15.69 -13.12 5.96
N TRP A 176 -14.64 -13.80 5.49
CA TRP A 176 -13.72 -13.26 4.48
C TRP A 176 -14.42 -12.91 3.17
N GLU A 177 -15.44 -13.68 2.77
CA GLU A 177 -16.25 -13.41 1.58
C GLU A 177 -17.03 -12.10 1.73
N THR A 178 -17.67 -11.88 2.88
CA THR A 178 -18.38 -10.63 3.19
C THR A 178 -17.42 -9.45 3.20
N GLY A 179 -16.27 -9.61 3.86
CA GLY A 179 -15.21 -8.59 3.85
C GLY A 179 -14.73 -8.25 2.44
N THR A 180 -14.51 -9.26 1.59
CA THR A 180 -14.09 -9.09 0.19
C THR A 180 -15.14 -8.33 -0.62
N LYS A 181 -16.44 -8.65 -0.44
CA LYS A 181 -17.53 -7.92 -1.11
C LYS A 181 -17.56 -6.44 -0.71
N GLU A 182 -17.39 -6.14 0.56
CA GLU A 182 -17.35 -4.76 1.06
C GLU A 182 -16.10 -4.01 0.59
N PHE A 183 -14.96 -4.69 0.51
CA PHE A 183 -13.74 -4.14 -0.08
C PHE A 183 -13.91 -3.82 -1.57
N LEU A 184 -14.48 -4.72 -2.37
CA LEU A 184 -14.71 -4.47 -3.80
C LEU A 184 -15.63 -3.27 -4.05
N LYS A 185 -16.62 -3.05 -3.16
CA LYS A 185 -17.44 -1.82 -3.20
C LYS A 185 -16.59 -0.58 -2.89
N ALA A 186 -15.70 -0.65 -1.90
CA ALA A 186 -14.78 0.45 -1.58
C ALA A 186 -13.82 0.75 -2.74
N SER A 187 -13.27 -0.28 -3.39
CA SER A 187 -12.38 -0.10 -4.54
C SER A 187 -13.06 0.63 -5.70
N LYS A 188 -14.34 0.37 -5.96
CA LYS A 188 -15.11 1.10 -6.99
C LYS A 188 -15.25 2.59 -6.69
N ILE A 189 -15.15 2.99 -5.42
CA ILE A 189 -15.16 4.42 -5.06
C ILE A 189 -13.86 5.08 -5.53
N LEU A 190 -12.71 4.40 -5.46
CA LEU A 190 -11.46 4.96 -5.97
C LEU A 190 -11.60 5.24 -7.47
N ASP A 191 -12.13 4.31 -8.25
CA ASP A 191 -12.36 4.50 -9.69
C ASP A 191 -13.30 5.69 -9.96
N LYS A 192 -14.42 5.76 -9.23
CA LYS A 192 -15.44 6.82 -9.36
C LYS A 192 -14.84 8.22 -9.18
N TYR A 193 -13.96 8.39 -8.19
CA TYR A 193 -13.35 9.69 -7.86
C TYR A 193 -11.95 9.88 -8.46
N LYS A 194 -11.48 8.95 -9.32
CA LYS A 194 -10.13 8.96 -9.92
C LYS A 194 -9.03 9.03 -8.86
N LEU A 195 -9.19 8.24 -7.81
CA LEU A 195 -8.25 8.09 -6.70
C LEU A 195 -7.37 6.85 -6.87
N THR A 196 -7.16 6.39 -8.11
CA THR A 196 -6.27 5.28 -8.44
C THR A 196 -4.89 5.83 -8.84
N ILE A 197 -3.84 5.07 -8.53
CA ILE A 197 -2.46 5.33 -9.02
C ILE A 197 -2.10 4.51 -10.26
N LEU A 198 -3.10 3.80 -10.81
CA LEU A 198 -3.07 2.99 -12.02
C LEU A 198 -4.06 3.58 -13.03
#